data_AF-A0A944Y5G6-F1
#
_entry.id   AF-A0A944Y5G6-F1
#
_cell.length_a   1.000
_cell.length_b   1.000
_cell.length_c   1.000
_cell.angle_alpha   90.00
_cell.angle_beta   90.00
_cell.angle_gamma   90.00
#
_symmetry.space_group_name_H-M   'P 1'
#
loop_
_entity.id
_entity.type
_entity.pdbx_description
1 polymer ?
#
loop_
_entity_poly.entity_id
_entity_poly.type
_entity_poly.pdbx_seq_one_letter_code
_entity_poly.pdbx_strand_id
1 'polypeptide(L)' 'MAKAINKEAAAEAGKGIRNFRQSSDVENFYRFVHDNGLRREAKMILETVYTAIKKSKKKARRPRKTKTLQ' A
#
# COMPACT_ATOMS: atom_id res chain seq x y z
N MET A 1 -14.19 16.36 -16.47
CA MET A 1 -14.83 15.14 -15.92
C MET A 1 -13.84 14.12 -15.33
N ALA A 2 -12.66 13.88 -15.92
CA ALA A 2 -11.69 12.89 -15.39
C ALA A 2 -11.09 13.16 -13.99
N LYS A 3 -11.16 14.40 -13.48
CA LYS A 3 -10.54 14.79 -12.20
C LYS A 3 -11.39 14.46 -10.96
N ALA A 4 -12.70 14.25 -11.13
CA ALA A 4 -13.62 13.97 -10.03
C ALA A 4 -13.54 12.51 -9.55
N ILE A 5 -13.36 11.56 -10.50
CA ILE A 5 -13.30 10.11 -10.22
C ILE A 5 -12.15 9.76 -9.25
N ASN A 6 -10.99 10.40 -9.42
CA ASN A 6 -9.84 10.16 -8.54
C ASN A 6 -10.00 10.74 -7.13
N LYS A 7 -10.86 11.75 -6.94
CA LYS A 7 -11.07 12.40 -5.64
C LYS A 7 -12.00 11.58 -4.74
N GLU A 8 -12.98 10.90 -5.33
CA GLU A 8 -13.89 10.01 -4.61
C GLU A 8 -13.20 8.70 -4.19
N ALA A 9 -12.38 8.11 -5.07
CA ALA A 9 -11.55 6.95 -4.73
C ALA A 9 -10.55 7.25 -3.59
N ALA A 10 -9.97 8.46 -3.57
CA ALA A 10 -9.08 8.89 -2.48
C ALA A 10 -9.86 9.17 -1.17
N ALA A 11 -11.11 9.63 -1.24
CA ALA A 11 -11.95 9.90 -0.08
C ALA A 11 -12.52 8.62 0.55
N GLU A 12 -12.89 7.60 -0.25
CA GLU A 12 -13.21 6.26 0.25
C GLU A 12 -11.99 5.57 0.86
N ALA A 13 -10.82 5.70 0.23
CA ALA A 13 -9.56 5.19 0.78
C ALA A 13 -9.23 5.83 2.15
N GLY A 14 -9.58 7.10 2.36
CA GLY A 14 -9.39 7.81 3.63
C GLY A 14 -10.29 7.32 4.77
N LYS A 15 -11.52 6.87 4.47
CA LYS A 15 -12.42 6.24 5.44
C LYS A 15 -12.07 4.77 5.69
N GLY A 16 -11.49 4.10 4.69
CA GLY A 16 -11.08 2.69 4.73
C GLY A 16 -9.96 2.38 5.72
N ILE A 17 -9.12 3.32 6.15
CA ILE A 17 -7.98 3.02 7.04
C ILE A 17 -8.44 2.58 8.44
N ARG A 18 -9.52 3.17 8.97
CA ARG A 18 -9.97 2.91 10.35
C ARG A 18 -10.61 1.53 10.51
N ASN A 19 -11.31 1.09 9.46
CA ASN A 19 -12.02 -0.20 9.42
C ASN A 19 -11.46 -1.13 8.35
N PHE A 20 -10.20 -0.95 7.93
CA PHE A 20 -9.59 -1.71 6.82
C PHE A 20 -9.68 -3.22 7.04
N ARG A 21 -9.50 -3.65 8.29
CA ARG A 21 -9.59 -5.07 8.67
C ARG A 21 -11.00 -5.63 8.67
N GLN A 22 -12.01 -4.76 8.70
CA GLN A 22 -13.43 -5.11 8.71
C GLN A 22 -14.07 -4.93 7.32
N SER A 23 -13.30 -4.57 6.30
CA SER A 23 -13.84 -4.51 4.95
C SER A 23 -14.05 -5.92 4.42
N SER A 24 -15.13 -6.10 3.67
CA SER A 24 -15.46 -7.35 2.98
C SER A 24 -14.32 -7.83 2.09
N ASP A 25 -13.60 -6.91 1.46
CA ASP A 25 -12.52 -7.24 0.54
C ASP A 25 -11.32 -7.86 1.25
N VAL A 26 -11.00 -7.39 2.46
CA VAL A 26 -9.89 -7.92 3.26
C VAL A 26 -10.24 -9.30 3.81
N GLU A 27 -11.49 -9.50 4.24
CA GLU A 27 -11.97 -10.82 4.65
C GLU A 27 -11.94 -11.82 3.49
N ASN A 28 -12.48 -11.45 2.32
CA ASN A 28 -12.47 -12.26 1.11
C ASN A 28 -11.06 -12.65 0.70
N PHE A 29 -10.10 -11.72 0.78
CA PHE A 29 -8.70 -12.00 0.52
C PHE A 29 -8.12 -13.03 1.51
N TYR A 30 -8.37 -12.89 2.81
CA TYR A 30 -7.87 -13.85 3.80
C TYR A 30 -8.49 -15.23 3.63
N ARG A 31 -9.78 -15.32 3.29
CA ARG A 31 -10.45 -16.59 2.96
C ARG A 31 -9.83 -17.24 1.72
N PHE A 32 -9.63 -16.48 0.65
CA PHE A 32 -8.97 -16.98 -0.56
C PHE A 32 -7.57 -17.54 -0.27
N VAL A 33 -6.74 -16.81 0.48
CA VAL A 33 -5.38 -17.26 0.85
C VAL A 33 -5.43 -18.52 1.70
N HIS A 34 -6.40 -18.60 2.62
CA HIS A 34 -6.58 -19.75 3.49
C HIS A 34 -7.00 -20.99 2.70
N ASP A 35 -8.07 -20.88 1.92
CA ASP A 35 -8.74 -22.00 1.26
C ASP A 35 -7.87 -22.60 0.14
N ASN A 36 -7.01 -21.78 -0.48
CA ASN A 36 -6.06 -22.24 -1.50
C ASN A 36 -4.68 -22.61 -0.93
N GLY A 37 -4.47 -22.52 0.39
CA GLY A 37 -3.20 -22.86 1.01
C GLY A 37 -2.03 -21.91 0.70
N LEU A 38 -2.31 -20.71 0.18
CA LEU A 38 -1.33 -19.77 -0.38
C LEU A 38 -0.61 -18.91 0.66
N ARG A 39 -0.53 -19.38 1.92
CA ARG A 39 -0.01 -18.57 3.04
C ARG A 39 1.44 -18.15 2.83
N ARG A 40 2.26 -19.02 2.25
CA ARG A 40 3.69 -18.75 2.03
C ARG A 40 3.89 -17.72 0.91
N GLU A 41 3.19 -17.91 -0.19
CA GLU A 41 3.22 -17.04 -1.37
C GLU A 41 2.71 -15.65 -1.02
N ALA A 42 1.55 -15.57 -0.35
CA ALA A 42 0.96 -14.31 0.09
C ALA A 42 1.92 -13.54 1.00
N LYS A 43 2.59 -14.22 1.94
CA LYS A 43 3.61 -13.60 2.80
C LYS A 43 4.76 -13.02 1.98
N MET A 44 5.33 -13.77 1.04
CA MET A 44 6.44 -13.31 0.20
C MET A 44 6.08 -12.08 -0.63
N ILE A 45 4.90 -12.07 -1.25
CA ILE A 45 4.42 -10.94 -2.05
C ILE A 45 4.23 -9.71 -1.18
N LEU A 46 3.52 -9.84 -0.05
CA LEU A 46 3.26 -8.71 0.86
C LEU A 46 4.55 -8.13 1.46
N GLU A 47 5.53 -8.97 1.81
CA GLU A 47 6.85 -8.51 2.27
C GLU A 47 7.59 -7.74 1.17
N THR A 48 7.56 -8.24 -0.07
CA THR A 48 8.21 -7.57 -1.21
C THR A 48 7.59 -6.20 -1.47
N VAL A 49 6.26 -6.11 -1.49
CA VAL A 49 5.54 -4.85 -1.66
C VAL A 49 5.82 -3.90 -0.49
N TYR A 50 5.76 -4.38 0.75
CA TYR A 50 6.04 -3.57 1.94
C TYR A 50 7.46 -3.01 1.94
N THR A 51 8.46 -3.82 1.57
CA THR A 51 9.85 -3.36 1.49
C THR A 51 10.07 -2.35 0.37
N ALA A 52 9.44 -2.51 -0.78
CA ALA A 52 9.46 -1.52 -1.86
C ALA A 52 8.87 -0.17 -1.42
N ILE A 53 7.70 -0.19 -0.77
CA ILE A 53 7.05 1.02 -0.23
C ILE A 53 7.91 1.66 0.87
N LYS A 54 8.52 0.87 1.76
CA LYS A 54 9.40 1.39 2.82
C LYS A 54 10.66 2.03 2.25
N LYS A 55 11.26 1.44 1.21
CA LYS A 55 12.44 1.99 0.52
C LYS A 55 12.13 3.31 -0.20
N SER A 56 10.97 3.43 -0.86
CA SER A 56 10.56 4.67 -1.53
C SER A 56 10.38 5.82 -0.53
N LYS A 57 9.75 5.56 0.62
CA LYS A 57 9.62 6.54 1.71
C LYS A 57 10.97 7.00 2.29
N LYS A 58 11.96 6.10 2.37
CA LYS A 58 13.33 6.47 2.80
C LYS A 58 14.06 7.34 1.77
N LYS A 59 13.89 7.07 0.47
CA LYS A 59 14.52 7.86 -0.61
C LYS A 59 13.97 9.29 -0.66
N ALA A 60 12.68 9.47 -0.40
CA ALA A 60 12.03 10.78 -0.33
C ALA A 60 12.52 11.64 0.86
N ARG A 61 13.02 11.03 1.93
CA ARG A 61 13.49 11.72 3.14
C ARG A 61 14.97 12.10 3.13
N ARG A 62 15.75 11.70 2.13
CA ARG A 62 17.16 12.10 2.05
C ARG A 62 17.22 13.57 1.57
N PRO A 63 17.77 14.51 2.36
CA PRO A 63 18.00 15.85 1.86
C PRO A 63 18.95 15.74 0.67
N ARG A 64 18.57 16.33 -0.47
CA ARG A 64 19.50 16.54 -1.59
C ARG A 64 20.64 17.37 -1.02
N LYS A 65 21.82 16.78 -0.83
CA LYS A 65 23.04 17.56 -0.59
C LYS A 65 23.23 18.41 -1.84
N THR A 66 22.84 19.68 -1.76
CA THR A 66 23.19 20.69 -2.75
C THR A 66 24.70 20.77 -2.74
N LYS A 67 25.33 20.24 -3.79
CA LYS A 67 26.76 20.49 -4.03
C LYS A 67 26.88 21.97 -4.35
N THR A 68 27.24 22.78 -3.37
CA THR A 68 27.85 24.09 -3.62
C THR A 68 29.17 23.82 -4.33
N LEU A 69 29.21 24.09 -5.64
CA LEU A 69 30.48 24.32 -6.32
C LEU A 69 31.04 25.62 -5.74
N GLN A 70 32.23 25.52 -5.12
CA GLN A 70 33.08 26.66 -4.82
C GLN A 70 33.95 26.94 -6.04
#